data_AF-A0A0X3TKF0-F1
#
_entry.id   AF-A0A0X3TKF0-F1
#
_cell.length_a   1.000
_cell.length_b   1.000
_cell.length_c   1.000
_cell.angle_alpha   90.00
_cell.angle_beta   90.00
_cell.angle_gamma   90.00
#
_symmetry.space_group_name_H-M   'P 1'
#
loop_
_entity.id
_entity.type
_entity.pdbx_description
1 polymer ?
#
loop_
_entity_poly.entity_id
_entity_poly.type
_entity_poly.pdbx_seq_one_letter_code
_entity_poly.pdbx_strand_id
1 'polypeptide(L)' 'DAMTKAAEVRLVSREFVGGGYVTVMVRGETGAVNAAVRAGADACERVGDGLVAAHIIARPHKEVEPVLTIGNGATRS' A
#
# COMPACT_ATOMS: atom_id res chain seq x y z
N ASP A 1 7.76 -5.97 0.87
CA ASP A 1 9.21 -6.09 1.14
C ASP A 1 9.99 -4.93 0.53
N ALA A 2 10.00 -4.79 -0.81
CA ALA A 2 10.70 -3.68 -1.49
C ALA A 2 10.32 -2.29 -0.92
N MET A 3 9.03 -2.02 -0.72
CA MET A 3 8.52 -0.75 -0.18
C MET A 3 9.10 -0.38 1.19
N THR A 4 9.11 -1.32 2.15
CA THR A 4 9.57 -1.10 3.52
C THR A 4 11.09 -1.08 3.65
N LYS A 5 11.81 -1.66 2.67
CA LYS A 5 13.28 -1.59 2.60
C LYS A 5 13.78 -0.31 1.95
N ALA A 6 13.00 0.27 1.05
CA ALA A 6 13.38 1.46 0.31
C ALA A 6 13.23 2.76 1.12
N ALA A 7 12.31 2.80 2.08
CA ALA A 7 12.07 3.98 2.90
C ALA A 7 11.41 3.62 4.24
N GLU A 8 11.47 4.56 5.18
CA GLU A 8 10.81 4.46 6.49
C GLU A 8 9.28 4.63 6.32
N VAL A 9 8.61 3.52 5.99
CA VAL A 9 7.16 3.45 5.86
C VAL A 9 6.62 2.26 6.64
N ARG A 10 5.40 2.41 7.15
CA ARG A 10 4.67 1.35 7.86
C ARG A 10 3.65 0.71 6.94
N LEU A 11 3.65 -0.62 6.86
CA LEU A 11 2.58 -1.38 6.25
C LEU A 11 1.29 -1.22 7.08
N VAL A 12 0.21 -0.78 6.43
CA VAL A 12 -1.10 -0.57 7.07
C VAL A 12 -2.03 -1.75 6.82
N SER A 13 -2.13 -2.17 5.56
CA SER A 13 -3.04 -3.23 5.16
C SER A 13 -2.56 -3.94 3.90
N ARG A 14 -3.06 -5.15 3.72
CA ARG A 14 -2.90 -5.96 2.51
C ARG A 14 -4.24 -6.62 2.22
N GLU A 15 -4.98 -6.04 1.28
CA GLU A 15 -6.34 -6.45 0.96
C GLU A 15 -6.39 -7.32 -0.29
N PHE A 16 -7.17 -8.39 -0.21
CA PHE A 16 -7.57 -9.18 -1.37
C PHE A 16 -8.91 -8.64 -1.86
N VAL A 17 -8.92 -7.99 -3.01
CA VAL A 17 -10.11 -7.32 -3.56
C VAL A 17 -10.98 -8.28 -4.38
N GLY A 18 -10.50 -9.51 -4.60
CA GLY A 18 -11.10 -10.50 -5.50
C GLY A 18 -10.57 -10.39 -6.93
N GLY A 19 -10.89 -11.37 -7.78
CA GLY A 19 -10.46 -11.38 -9.18
C GLY A 19 -8.94 -11.48 -9.39
N GLY A 20 -8.20 -11.97 -8.40
CA GLY A 20 -6.73 -12.05 -8.43
C GLY A 20 -6.02 -10.77 -7.99
N TYR A 21 -6.75 -9.69 -7.68
CA TYR A 21 -6.16 -8.42 -7.28
C TYR A 21 -5.82 -8.36 -5.79
N VAL A 22 -4.63 -7.86 -5.51
CA VAL A 22 -4.14 -7.60 -4.15
C VAL A 22 -3.67 -6.16 -4.07
N THR A 23 -4.16 -5.43 -3.07
CA THR A 23 -3.78 -4.04 -2.81
C THR A 23 -2.97 -3.98 -1.52
N VAL A 24 -1.79 -3.38 -1.59
CA VAL A 24 -0.92 -3.15 -0.44
C VAL A 24 -0.90 -1.66 -0.13
N MET A 25 -1.09 -1.29 1.13
CA MET A 25 -1.09 0.10 1.58
C MET A 25 -0.01 0.35 2.62
N VAL A 26 0.73 1.43 2.43
CA VAL A 26 1.77 1.90 3.34
C VAL A 26 1.53 3.35 3.74
N ARG A 27 1.97 3.74 4.93
CA ARG A 27 1.88 5.11 5.45
C ARG A 27 3.25 5.58 5.96
N GLY A 28 3.48 6.88 5.86
CA GLY A 28 4.68 7.56 6.32
C GLY A 28 4.69 9.00 5.85
N GLU A 29 5.81 9.69 6.06
CA GLU A 29 6.04 11.02 5.50
C GLU A 29 5.97 11.00 3.96
N THR A 30 5.48 12.07 3.33
CA THR A 30 5.24 12.11 1.88
C THR A 30 6.50 11.74 1.07
N GLY A 31 7.69 12.14 1.52
CA GLY A 31 8.95 11.77 0.87
C GLY A 31 9.24 10.26 0.93
N ALA A 32 9.03 9.64 2.10
CA ALA A 32 9.23 8.21 2.30
C ALA A 32 8.22 7.38 1.49
N VAL A 33 6.95 7.80 1.46
CA VAL A 33 5.90 7.14 0.66
C VAL A 33 6.23 7.19 -0.84
N ASN A 34 6.73 8.33 -1.34
CA ASN A 34 7.16 8.44 -2.74
C ASN A 34 8.26 7.43 -3.10
N ALA A 35 9.30 7.33 -2.28
CA ALA A 35 10.39 6.39 -2.51
C ALA A 35 9.91 4.92 -2.40
N ALA A 36 9.10 4.61 -1.38
CA ALA A 36 8.55 3.27 -1.18
C ALA A 36 7.68 2.81 -2.36
N VAL A 37 6.79 3.68 -2.85
CA VAL A 37 5.88 3.34 -3.96
C VAL A 37 6.65 3.11 -5.25
N ARG A 38 7.65 3.94 -5.56
CA ARG A 38 8.51 3.74 -6.74
C ARG A 38 9.24 2.39 -6.69
N ALA A 39 9.90 2.09 -5.55
CA ALA A 39 10.59 0.82 -5.39
C ALA A 39 9.64 -0.40 -5.43
N GLY A 40 8.42 -0.24 -4.90
CA GLY A 40 7.38 -1.25 -4.97
C GLY A 40 6.88 -1.49 -6.40
N ALA A 41 6.65 -0.42 -7.16
CA ALA A 41 6.25 -0.49 -8.56
C ALA A 41 7.28 -1.22 -9.40
N ASP A 42 8.55 -0.83 -9.31
CA ASP A 42 9.66 -1.46 -10.05
C ASP A 42 9.83 -2.95 -9.69
N ALA A 43 9.59 -3.31 -8.42
CA ALA A 43 9.64 -4.70 -7.97
C ALA A 43 8.45 -5.52 -8.51
N CYS A 44 7.25 -4.94 -8.53
CA CYS A 44 6.04 -5.59 -9.04
C CYS A 44 6.07 -5.77 -10.57
N GLU A 45 6.69 -4.87 -11.33
CA GLU A 45 6.86 -5.04 -12.78
C GLU A 45 7.63 -6.30 -13.16
N ARG A 46 8.50 -6.80 -12.28
CA ARG A 46 9.35 -7.97 -12.53
C ARG A 46 8.76 -9.29 -12.04
N VAL A 47 7.56 -9.28 -11.46
CA VAL A 47 6.98 -10.44 -10.77
C VAL A 47 5.50 -10.59 -11.14
N GLY A 48 5.12 -11.77 -11.64
CA GLY A 48 3.72 -12.13 -11.93
C GLY A 48 3.14 -11.35 -13.12
N ASP A 49 1.83 -11.05 -13.07
CA ASP A 49 1.10 -10.28 -14.08
C ASP A 49 1.41 -8.76 -14.05
N GLY A 50 2.40 -8.37 -13.25
CA GLY A 50 2.88 -7.00 -13.17
C GLY A 50 2.09 -6.10 -12.22
N LEU A 51 2.38 -4.81 -12.31
CA LEU A 51 1.73 -3.77 -11.52
C LEU A 51 0.46 -3.29 -12.22
N VAL A 52 -0.68 -3.35 -11.52
CA VAL A 52 -1.95 -2.81 -12.04
C VAL A 52 -2.03 -1.29 -11.85
N ALA A 53 -1.72 -0.82 -10.64
CA ALA A 53 -1.73 0.60 -10.32
C ALA A 53 -0.82 0.91 -9.12
N ALA A 54 -0.19 2.09 -9.15
CA ALA A 54 0.51 2.68 -8.02
C ALA A 54 0.05 4.14 -7.87
N HIS A 55 -0.33 4.52 -6.65
CA HIS A 55 -0.86 5.85 -6.38
C HIS A 55 -0.43 6.38 -5.01
N ILE A 56 -0.28 7.70 -4.91
CA ILE A 56 0.17 8.39 -3.70
C ILE A 56 -0.85 9.46 -3.35
N ILE A 57 -1.35 9.39 -2.11
CA ILE A 57 -2.27 10.37 -1.56
C ILE A 57 -1.54 11.09 -0.43
N ALA A 58 -1.03 12.29 -0.72
CA ALA A 58 -0.22 13.05 0.25
C ALA A 58 -1.02 13.52 1.47
N ARG A 59 -2.32 13.77 1.31
CA ARG A 59 -3.22 14.19 2.38
C ARG A 59 -4.60 13.56 2.19
N PRO A 60 -4.82 12.33 2.67
CA PRO A 60 -6.14 11.71 2.63
C PRO A 60 -7.14 12.53 3.46
N HIS A 61 -8.38 12.62 2.99
CA HIS A 61 -9.45 13.26 3.75
C HIS A 61 -9.78 12.42 4.99
N LYS A 62 -10.11 13.06 6.12
CA LYS A 62 -10.42 12.35 7.39
C LYS A 62 -11.53 11.30 7.26
N GLU A 63 -12.47 11.50 6.34
CA GLU A 63 -13.58 10.59 6.10
C GLU A 63 -13.18 9.31 5.35
N VAL A 64 -12.01 9.28 4.70
CA VAL A 64 -11.50 8.06 4.06
C VAL A 64 -10.65 7.20 5.00
N GLU A 65 -10.19 7.74 6.13
CA GLU A 65 -9.38 6.99 7.10
C GLU A 65 -10.02 5.67 7.58
N PRO A 66 -11.35 5.60 7.84
CA PRO A 66 -12.00 4.35 8.22
C PRO A 66 -11.81 3.29 7.13
N VAL A 67 -12.11 3.59 5.87
CA VAL A 67 -11.97 2.61 4.77
C VAL A 67 -10.52 2.18 4.55
N LEU A 68 -9.57 3.08 4.75
CA LEU A 68 -8.14 2.78 4.59
C LEU A 68 -7.59 1.86 5.70
N THR A 69 -8.25 1.82 6.86
CA THR A 69 -7.81 1.05 8.04
C THR A 69 -8.59 -0.27 8.20
N ILE A 70 -9.73 -0.42 7.52
CA ILE A 70 -10.63 -1.59 7.63
C ILE A 70 -9.98 -2.91 7.19
N GLY A 71 -8.86 -2.85 6.48
CA GLY A 71 -8.08 -4.03 6.12
C GLY A 71 -7.42 -4.81 7.27
N ASN A 72 -7.38 -4.24 8.47
CA ASN A 72 -6.95 -4.96 9.67
C ASN A 72 -8.14 -5.59 10.45
N GLY A 73 -9.31 -5.66 9.82
CA GLY A 73 -10.58 -6.17 10.36
C GLY A 73 -10.66 -7.69 10.52
N ALA A 74 -9.57 -8.37 10.91
CA ALA A 74 -9.73 -9.56 11.73
C ALA A 74 -10.17 -9.08 13.12
N THR A 75 -11.48 -8.88 13.25
CA THR A 75 -12.20 -8.80 14.50
C THR A 75 -11.69 -9.94 15.39
N ARG A 76 -10.88 -9.59 16.39
CA ARG A 76 -10.69 -10.44 17.56
C ARG A 76 -11.99 -10.33 18.35
N SER A 77 -12.93 -11.23 18.06
CA SER A 77 -14.05 -11.59 18.92
C SER A 77 -14.11 -13.11 18.99
#